data_AF-A0A955AHC7-F1
#
_entry.id   AF-A0A955AHC7-F1
#
_cell.length_a   1.000
_cell.length_b   1.000
_cell.length_c   1.000
_cell.angle_alpha   90.00
_cell.angle_beta   90.00
_cell.angle_gamma   90.00
#
_symmetry.space_group_name_H-M   'P 1'
#
loop_
_entity.id
_entity.type
_entity.pdbx_description
1 polymer ?
#
loop_
_entity_poly.entity_id
_entity_poly.type
_entity_poly.pdbx_seq_one_letter_code
_entity_poly.pdbx_strand_id
1 'polypeptide(L)'
;ELQDLIVALRAYAPQAEGIRVISCSIDPTQEGLRQMQEFWQSLPGSAALRDSRAIAQGMRDSLGLHTVTIRGVSPKTHFAQVLVEADYRMKLIGIGLEQPPVNIPSYVSKASPRSATANGMQRWYFTPNYETVRVSDDRHAMELVGEGVKLINENELVQGDGSRVESSLVDRASQLFVKAFTEKYPELARRSPVFGQLRNLIDLSIAAAYIHEQDWFGKAGWKMSVFADEKAYPVESYTAPTQVETAVNVIWKGNRLMTPIGGGVNIQPTKALSTDNVMADDNGQLGQLQNGIDIKALQDGQWWWD
;
A
#
# COMPACT_ATOMS: atom_id res chain seq x y z
N GLU A 1 5.65 -14.25 -2.82
CA GLU A 1 6.14 -15.40 -3.61
C GLU A 1 7.59 -15.15 -4.05
N LEU A 2 8.31 -16.14 -4.62
CA LEU A 2 9.71 -15.95 -5.07
C LEU A 2 9.83 -14.80 -6.09
N GLN A 3 8.86 -14.66 -7.01
CA GLN A 3 8.84 -13.55 -7.96
C GLN A 3 8.81 -12.18 -7.28
N ASP A 4 8.06 -12.04 -6.18
CA ASP A 4 7.97 -10.77 -5.45
C ASP A 4 9.26 -10.46 -4.68
N LEU A 5 9.92 -11.50 -4.13
CA LEU A 5 11.23 -11.35 -3.51
C LEU A 5 12.25 -10.85 -4.54
N ILE A 6 12.24 -11.40 -5.75
CA ILE A 6 13.13 -10.96 -6.83
C ILE A 6 12.84 -9.50 -7.22
N VAL A 7 11.56 -9.10 -7.30
CA VAL A 7 11.19 -7.69 -7.56
C VAL A 7 11.74 -6.77 -6.45
N ALA A 8 11.59 -7.16 -5.18
CA ALA A 8 12.13 -6.40 -4.05
C ALA A 8 13.66 -6.31 -4.07
N LEU A 9 14.36 -7.42 -4.34
CA LEU A 9 15.82 -7.44 -4.45
C LEU A 9 16.33 -6.60 -5.64
N ARG A 10 15.62 -6.59 -6.78
CA ARG A 10 15.96 -5.73 -7.93
C ARG A 10 15.78 -4.24 -7.64
N ALA A 11 14.79 -3.89 -6.84
CA ALA A 11 14.61 -2.53 -6.35
C ALA A 11 15.79 -2.03 -5.47
N TYR A 12 16.57 -2.96 -4.91
CA TYR A 12 17.74 -2.72 -4.07
C TYR A 12 18.97 -3.50 -4.55
N ALA A 13 19.20 -3.55 -5.86
CA ALA A 13 20.30 -4.29 -6.44
C ALA A 13 21.69 -3.77 -5.99
N PRO A 14 22.75 -4.60 -5.96
CA PRO A 14 24.06 -4.28 -5.36
C PRO A 14 24.72 -2.99 -5.86
N GLN A 15 24.44 -2.57 -7.10
CA GLN A 15 25.05 -1.39 -7.74
C GLN A 15 24.07 -0.23 -7.93
N ALA A 16 22.83 -0.39 -7.46
CA ALA A 16 21.84 0.68 -7.51
C ALA A 16 21.92 1.55 -6.26
N GLU A 17 21.54 2.83 -6.36
CA GLU A 17 21.36 3.70 -5.19
C GLU A 17 20.24 3.23 -4.26
N GLY A 18 19.44 2.25 -4.69
CA GLY A 18 18.24 1.79 -4.01
C GLY A 18 17.06 2.73 -4.28
N ILE A 19 15.86 2.17 -4.35
CA ILE A 19 14.67 3.01 -4.51
C ILE A 19 14.28 3.68 -3.20
N ARG A 20 13.80 4.92 -3.29
CA ARG A 20 13.30 5.66 -2.13
C ARG A 20 11.85 5.32 -1.78
N VAL A 21 11.04 5.00 -2.79
CA VAL A 21 9.61 4.73 -2.62
C VAL A 21 9.14 3.69 -3.61
N ILE A 22 8.36 2.71 -3.12
CA ILE A 22 7.47 1.89 -3.93
C ILE A 22 6.07 2.43 -3.69
N SER A 23 5.35 2.79 -4.75
CA SER A 23 4.00 3.29 -4.60
C SER A 23 3.10 2.92 -5.75
N CYS A 24 1.80 2.82 -5.45
CA CYS A 24 0.76 2.90 -6.46
C CYS A 24 -0.22 4.02 -6.10
N SER A 25 -0.88 4.60 -7.09
CA SER A 25 -2.05 5.45 -6.89
C SER A 25 -3.09 5.17 -7.97
N ILE A 26 -4.36 5.31 -7.59
CA ILE A 26 -5.50 5.22 -8.50
C ILE A 26 -6.24 6.55 -8.40
N ASP A 27 -6.15 7.33 -9.47
CA ASP A 27 -6.59 8.72 -9.49
C ASP A 27 -7.55 8.98 -10.67
N PRO A 28 -8.63 9.74 -10.45
CA PRO A 28 -9.47 10.18 -11.55
C PRO A 28 -8.67 11.06 -12.53
N THR A 29 -9.04 11.01 -13.80
CA THR A 29 -8.46 11.92 -14.80
C THR A 29 -8.95 13.35 -14.54
N GLN A 30 -8.15 14.35 -14.93
CA GLN A 30 -8.56 15.76 -14.83
C GLN A 30 -9.81 16.03 -15.67
N GLU A 31 -9.92 15.35 -16.81
CA GLU A 31 -11.10 15.38 -17.67
C GLU A 31 -12.33 14.82 -16.94
N GLY A 32 -12.22 13.64 -16.35
CA GLY A 32 -13.32 12.99 -15.62
C GLY A 32 -13.77 13.80 -14.40
N LEU A 33 -12.83 14.43 -13.67
CA LEU A 33 -13.17 15.35 -12.58
C LEU A 33 -13.99 16.55 -13.08
N ARG A 34 -13.61 17.12 -14.23
CA ARG A 34 -14.34 18.26 -14.82
C ARG A 34 -15.74 17.85 -15.26
N GLN A 35 -15.86 16.73 -15.99
CA GLN A 35 -17.15 16.20 -16.44
C GLN A 35 -18.08 15.87 -15.27
N MET A 36 -17.54 15.28 -14.18
CA MET A 36 -18.31 15.02 -12.97
C MET A 36 -18.86 16.31 -12.34
N GLN A 37 -18.05 17.37 -12.29
CA GLN A 37 -18.48 18.67 -11.76
C GLN A 37 -19.57 19.29 -12.64
N GLU A 38 -19.42 19.24 -13.97
CA GLU A 38 -20.43 19.72 -14.93
C GLU A 38 -21.75 18.94 -14.78
N PHE A 39 -21.68 17.61 -14.70
CA PHE A 39 -22.85 16.76 -14.46
C PHE A 39 -23.55 17.14 -13.15
N TRP A 40 -22.80 17.29 -12.05
CA TRP A 40 -23.36 17.67 -10.76
C TRP A 40 -24.04 19.05 -10.79
N GLN A 41 -23.46 20.04 -11.45
CA GLN A 41 -24.05 21.38 -11.60
C GLN A 41 -25.32 21.37 -12.45
N SER A 42 -25.46 20.41 -13.37
CA SER A 42 -26.63 20.28 -14.25
C SER A 42 -27.86 19.68 -13.55
N LEU A 43 -27.69 19.03 -12.38
CA LEU A 43 -28.78 18.35 -11.69
C LEU A 43 -29.76 19.34 -11.03
N PRO A 44 -31.08 19.23 -11.28
CA PRO A 44 -32.08 20.03 -10.58
C PRO A 44 -32.05 19.74 -9.07
N GLY A 45 -32.07 20.78 -8.24
CA GLY A 45 -31.96 20.65 -6.76
C GLY A 45 -33.03 19.76 -6.10
N SER A 46 -34.15 19.48 -6.77
CA SER A 46 -35.23 18.57 -6.33
C SER A 46 -35.17 17.17 -6.95
N ALA A 47 -34.48 16.99 -8.09
CA ALA A 47 -34.29 15.70 -8.76
C ALA A 47 -33.19 14.86 -8.08
N ALA A 48 -32.24 15.54 -7.43
CA ALA A 48 -31.16 14.95 -6.66
C ALA A 48 -31.66 13.89 -5.64
N LEU A 49 -32.86 14.07 -5.08
CA LEU A 49 -33.40 13.21 -4.03
C LEU A 49 -34.27 12.03 -4.53
N ARG A 50 -34.60 11.96 -5.83
CA ARG A 50 -35.60 11.00 -6.36
C ARG A 50 -35.01 9.76 -7.03
N ASP A 51 -33.80 9.84 -7.59
CA ASP A 51 -33.17 8.70 -8.26
C ASP A 51 -31.66 8.62 -7.96
N SER A 52 -31.34 8.09 -6.78
CA SER A 52 -29.97 7.93 -6.31
C SER A 52 -29.11 7.05 -7.21
N ARG A 53 -29.72 6.05 -7.87
CA ARG A 53 -29.04 5.11 -8.75
C ARG A 53 -28.69 5.75 -10.08
N ALA A 54 -29.61 6.49 -10.71
CA ALA A 54 -29.32 7.21 -11.94
C ALA A 54 -28.23 8.28 -11.75
N ILE A 55 -28.23 8.95 -10.59
CA ILE A 55 -27.19 9.93 -10.25
C ILE A 55 -25.83 9.25 -10.03
N ALA A 56 -25.80 8.11 -9.34
CA ALA A 56 -24.58 7.33 -9.17
C ALA A 56 -24.00 6.87 -10.51
N GLN A 57 -24.86 6.40 -11.40
CA GLN A 57 -24.45 5.98 -12.73
C GLN A 57 -23.91 7.17 -13.54
N GLY A 58 -24.65 8.29 -13.59
CA GLY A 58 -24.21 9.48 -14.32
C GLY A 58 -22.88 10.05 -13.81
N MET A 59 -22.63 10.01 -12.49
CA MET A 59 -21.34 10.38 -11.91
C MET A 59 -20.22 9.41 -12.29
N ARG A 60 -20.49 8.10 -12.23
CA ARG A 60 -19.52 7.07 -12.63
C ARG A 60 -19.14 7.23 -14.10
N ASP A 61 -20.14 7.43 -14.97
CA ASP A 61 -19.96 7.60 -16.41
C ASP A 61 -19.17 8.88 -16.70
N SER A 62 -19.44 9.96 -15.95
CA SER A 62 -18.75 11.24 -16.10
C SER A 62 -17.31 11.20 -15.58
N LEU A 63 -17.02 10.48 -14.49
CA LEU A 63 -15.66 10.29 -13.98
C LEU A 63 -14.81 9.43 -14.92
N GLY A 64 -15.43 8.49 -15.62
CA GLY A 64 -14.77 7.61 -16.59
C GLY A 64 -13.85 6.60 -15.93
N LEU A 65 -12.73 6.27 -16.55
CA LEU A 65 -11.71 5.40 -15.96
C LEU A 65 -10.72 6.21 -15.13
N HIS A 66 -10.26 5.63 -14.02
CA HIS A 66 -9.17 6.19 -13.23
C HIS A 66 -7.83 5.71 -13.76
N THR A 67 -6.82 6.58 -13.73
CA THR A 67 -5.45 6.27 -14.11
C THR A 67 -4.72 5.61 -12.95
N VAL A 68 -4.01 4.53 -13.25
CA VAL A 68 -3.11 3.86 -12.31
C VAL A 68 -1.68 4.37 -12.53
N THR A 69 -1.03 4.83 -11.47
CA THR A 69 0.38 5.20 -11.48
C THR A 69 1.16 4.30 -10.54
N ILE A 70 2.24 3.67 -11.02
CA ILE A 70 3.13 2.82 -10.21
C ILE A 70 4.54 3.42 -10.24
N ARG A 71 5.23 3.39 -9.10
CA ARG A 71 6.61 3.87 -8.94
C ARG A 71 7.44 2.88 -8.13
N GLY A 72 8.74 2.85 -8.37
CA GLY A 72 9.71 2.02 -7.63
C GLY A 72 9.86 0.60 -8.17
N VAL A 73 8.81 0.02 -8.75
CA VAL A 73 8.83 -1.33 -9.35
C VAL A 73 8.20 -1.31 -10.74
N SER A 74 8.48 -2.35 -11.54
CA SER A 74 7.87 -2.51 -12.86
C SER A 74 6.36 -2.78 -12.75
N PRO A 75 5.51 -2.12 -13.54
CA PRO A 75 4.06 -2.31 -13.49
C PRO A 75 3.62 -3.67 -14.05
N LYS A 76 4.50 -4.40 -14.73
CA LYS A 76 4.22 -5.71 -15.33
C LYS A 76 4.45 -6.88 -14.39
N THR A 77 4.49 -6.65 -13.09
CA THR A 77 4.82 -7.66 -12.08
C THR A 77 3.59 -8.00 -11.24
N HIS A 78 3.57 -9.20 -10.66
CA HIS A 78 2.59 -9.56 -9.63
C HIS A 78 2.63 -8.56 -8.46
N PHE A 79 3.84 -8.13 -8.06
CA PHE A 79 4.06 -7.11 -7.04
C PHE A 79 3.19 -5.87 -7.32
N ALA A 80 3.29 -5.29 -8.53
CA ALA A 80 2.51 -4.12 -8.92
C ALA A 80 1.00 -4.38 -8.94
N GLN A 81 0.57 -5.56 -9.39
CA GLN A 81 -0.84 -5.95 -9.38
C GLN A 81 -1.41 -5.94 -7.96
N VAL A 82 -0.72 -6.55 -6.99
CA VAL A 82 -1.16 -6.61 -5.59
C VAL A 82 -1.27 -5.21 -4.98
N LEU A 83 -0.33 -4.30 -5.28
CA LEU A 83 -0.42 -2.91 -4.79
C LEU A 83 -1.72 -2.25 -5.24
N VAL A 84 -2.02 -2.35 -6.54
CA VAL A 84 -3.20 -1.74 -7.17
C VAL A 84 -4.49 -2.40 -6.66
N GLU A 85 -4.52 -3.73 -6.58
CA GLU A 85 -5.69 -4.46 -6.10
C GLU A 85 -5.99 -4.14 -4.63
N ALA A 86 -4.96 -4.09 -3.77
CA ALA A 86 -5.14 -3.76 -2.36
C ALA A 86 -5.70 -2.35 -2.17
N ASP A 87 -5.16 -1.35 -2.88
CA ASP A 87 -5.68 0.03 -2.87
C ASP A 87 -7.13 0.08 -3.38
N TYR A 88 -7.41 -0.59 -4.50
CA TYR A 88 -8.75 -0.62 -5.08
C TYR A 88 -9.78 -1.23 -4.12
N ARG A 89 -9.48 -2.39 -3.52
CA ARG A 89 -10.39 -3.07 -2.58
C ARG A 89 -10.55 -2.29 -1.28
N MET A 90 -9.49 -1.66 -0.76
CA MET A 90 -9.59 -0.74 0.38
C MET A 90 -10.56 0.40 0.10
N LYS A 91 -10.51 0.99 -1.10
CA LYS A 91 -11.47 2.02 -1.53
C LYS A 91 -12.88 1.47 -1.57
N LEU A 92 -13.11 0.29 -2.18
CA LEU A 92 -14.43 -0.37 -2.22
C LEU A 92 -15.00 -0.61 -0.82
N ILE A 93 -14.17 -1.06 0.14
CA ILE A 93 -14.54 -1.24 1.55
C ILE A 93 -14.91 0.11 2.18
N GLY A 94 -14.09 1.14 1.96
CA GLY A 94 -14.31 2.48 2.49
C GLY A 94 -15.63 3.10 2.01
N ILE A 95 -15.95 2.94 0.72
CA ILE A 95 -17.23 3.38 0.15
C ILE A 95 -18.37 2.39 0.37
N GLY A 96 -18.14 1.24 1.01
CA GLY A 96 -19.19 0.26 1.31
C GLY A 96 -19.74 -0.49 0.10
N LEU A 97 -19.00 -0.57 -1.01
CA LEU A 97 -19.32 -1.45 -2.14
C LEU A 97 -18.76 -2.87 -1.96
N GLU A 98 -17.77 -3.03 -1.09
CA GLU A 98 -17.23 -4.32 -0.70
C GLU A 98 -17.42 -4.52 0.81
N GLN A 99 -17.92 -5.69 1.21
CA GLN A 99 -17.96 -6.07 2.62
C GLN A 99 -16.73 -6.94 2.95
N PRO A 100 -15.83 -6.48 3.84
CA PRO A 100 -14.66 -7.26 4.21
C PRO A 100 -15.04 -8.46 5.10
N PRO A 101 -14.23 -9.53 5.13
CA PRO A 101 -14.46 -10.71 5.97
C PRO A 101 -14.20 -10.47 7.48
N VAL A 102 -14.05 -9.21 7.88
CA VAL A 102 -13.79 -8.74 9.25
C VAL A 102 -14.57 -7.46 9.49
N ASN A 103 -14.88 -7.14 10.74
CA ASN A 103 -15.71 -5.99 11.08
C ASN A 103 -14.93 -4.66 10.96
N ILE A 104 -14.81 -4.14 9.74
CA ILE A 104 -14.31 -2.80 9.43
C ILE A 104 -15.50 -1.94 9.02
N PRO A 105 -15.86 -0.90 9.78
CA PRO A 105 -16.97 -0.02 9.41
C PRO A 105 -16.60 0.78 8.18
N SER A 106 -17.46 0.83 7.16
CA SER A 106 -17.20 1.66 5.99
C SER A 106 -17.18 3.15 6.38
N TYR A 107 -16.28 3.92 5.77
CA TYR A 107 -16.19 5.37 5.97
C TYR A 107 -17.54 6.05 5.72
N VAL A 108 -18.19 5.71 4.61
CA VAL A 108 -19.48 6.28 4.24
C VAL A 108 -20.57 6.02 5.28
N SER A 109 -20.51 4.90 6.02
CA SER A 109 -21.46 4.61 7.12
C SER A 109 -21.27 5.53 8.33
N LYS A 110 -20.06 6.05 8.53
CA LYS A 110 -19.70 6.92 9.68
C LYS A 110 -19.61 8.41 9.32
N ALA A 111 -19.41 8.72 8.04
CA ALA A 111 -19.27 10.09 7.57
C ALA A 111 -20.54 10.92 7.82
N SER A 112 -20.33 12.16 8.26
CA SER A 112 -21.42 13.10 8.54
C SER A 112 -21.66 14.02 7.33
N PRO A 113 -22.89 14.48 7.09
CA PRO A 113 -23.18 15.42 6.00
C PRO A 113 -22.42 16.75 6.12
N ARG A 114 -21.98 17.12 7.34
CA ARG A 114 -21.22 18.35 7.61
C ARG A 114 -19.72 18.19 7.37
N SER A 115 -19.18 16.98 7.50
CA SER A 115 -17.76 16.67 7.30
C SER A 115 -17.42 16.27 5.86
N ALA A 116 -18.41 15.86 5.07
CA ALA A 116 -18.27 15.75 3.63
C ALA A 116 -18.04 17.15 3.05
N THR A 117 -16.79 17.48 2.76
CA THR A 117 -16.42 18.68 2.03
C THR A 117 -17.10 18.63 0.67
N ALA A 118 -17.77 19.72 0.29
CA ALA A 118 -18.55 19.78 -0.94
C ALA A 118 -17.71 19.50 -2.22
N ASN A 119 -16.37 19.51 -2.11
CA ASN A 119 -15.41 19.30 -3.19
C ASN A 119 -14.11 18.56 -2.76
N GLY A 120 -13.99 18.02 -1.54
CA GLY A 120 -12.73 17.43 -1.07
C GLY A 120 -12.76 15.90 -1.21
N MET A 121 -11.92 15.36 -2.07
CA MET A 121 -11.70 13.92 -2.19
C MET A 121 -10.93 13.41 -0.96
N GLN A 122 -11.51 12.47 -0.20
CA GLN A 122 -10.77 11.81 0.87
C GLN A 122 -9.70 10.91 0.24
N ARG A 123 -8.48 10.92 0.79
CA ARG A 123 -7.40 10.03 0.33
C ARG A 123 -6.83 9.20 1.47
N TRP A 124 -6.62 7.91 1.21
CA TRP A 124 -6.02 6.96 2.14
C TRP A 124 -4.84 6.25 1.53
N TYR A 125 -3.84 5.94 2.35
CA TYR A 125 -2.64 5.26 1.89
C TYR A 125 -2.31 4.08 2.80
N PHE A 126 -2.10 2.90 2.22
CA PHE A 126 -1.39 1.85 2.94
C PHE A 126 0.08 2.23 3.02
N THR A 127 0.66 2.07 4.19
CA THR A 127 2.08 2.31 4.43
C THR A 127 2.61 1.32 5.45
N PRO A 128 3.91 1.00 5.44
CA PRO A 128 4.49 0.21 6.51
C PRO A 128 4.20 0.82 7.87
N ASN A 129 3.94 -0.03 8.86
CA ASN A 129 4.26 0.38 10.21
C ASN A 129 5.78 0.37 10.33
N TYR A 130 6.40 1.53 10.54
CA TYR A 130 7.87 1.65 10.41
C TYR A 130 8.61 1.14 11.65
N GLU A 131 7.96 1.11 12.81
CA GLU A 131 8.48 0.55 14.07
C GLU A 131 8.37 -0.99 14.07
N THR A 132 9.04 -1.64 13.12
CA THR A 132 8.87 -3.08 12.84
C THR A 132 10.18 -3.83 12.63
N VAL A 133 11.33 -3.20 12.84
CA VAL A 133 12.63 -3.84 12.56
C VAL A 133 13.42 -3.96 13.86
N ARG A 134 13.77 -5.19 14.24
CA ARG A 134 14.73 -5.48 15.31
C ARG A 134 16.02 -6.02 14.69
N VAL A 135 17.17 -5.58 15.18
CA VAL A 135 18.48 -5.99 14.66
C VAL A 135 19.41 -6.48 15.77
N SER A 136 20.23 -7.47 15.46
CA SER A 136 21.33 -7.90 16.35
C SER A 136 22.43 -6.83 16.42
N ASP A 137 23.23 -6.87 17.48
CA ASP A 137 24.35 -5.93 17.68
C ASP A 137 25.34 -5.90 16.51
N ASP A 138 25.60 -7.08 15.91
CA ASP A 138 26.49 -7.24 14.77
C ASP A 138 25.81 -6.97 13.41
N ARG A 139 24.49 -6.70 13.41
CA ARG A 139 23.64 -6.46 12.24
C ARG A 139 23.67 -7.59 11.21
N HIS A 140 23.95 -8.82 11.64
CA HIS A 140 23.84 -10.00 10.78
C HIS A 140 22.50 -10.72 10.91
N ALA A 141 21.64 -10.29 11.83
CA ALA A 141 20.30 -10.81 11.97
C ALA A 141 19.30 -9.66 12.09
N MET A 142 18.16 -9.84 11.42
CA MET A 142 17.04 -8.90 11.40
C MET A 142 15.75 -9.68 11.62
N GLU A 143 14.87 -9.14 12.46
CA GLU A 143 13.53 -9.63 12.69
C GLU A 143 12.50 -8.56 12.31
N LEU A 144 11.46 -8.98 11.59
CA LEU A 144 10.29 -8.14 11.32
C LEU A 144 9.26 -8.36 12.43
N VAL A 145 9.08 -7.33 13.25
CA VAL A 145 8.24 -7.35 14.45
C VAL A 145 6.87 -6.75 14.15
N GLY A 146 5.80 -7.42 14.58
CA GLY A 146 4.44 -6.91 14.48
C GLY A 146 3.78 -7.08 13.11
N GLU A 147 2.75 -6.27 12.86
CA GLU A 147 1.77 -6.53 11.80
C GLU A 147 2.04 -5.77 10.48
N GLY A 148 3.17 -5.05 10.40
CA GLY A 148 3.81 -4.57 9.17
C GLY A 148 3.07 -3.48 8.38
N VAL A 149 1.74 -3.36 8.47
CA VAL A 149 0.94 -2.47 7.61
C VAL A 149 0.00 -1.60 8.43
N LYS A 150 -0.10 -0.33 8.05
CA LYS A 150 -1.12 0.60 8.55
C LYS A 150 -1.78 1.35 7.40
N LEU A 151 -3.04 1.73 7.60
CA LEU A 151 -3.70 2.71 6.75
C LEU A 151 -3.47 4.09 7.36
N ILE A 152 -3.31 5.13 6.54
CA ILE A 152 -3.19 6.52 7.00
C ILE A 152 -4.00 7.46 6.11
N ASN A 153 -4.33 8.65 6.61
CA ASN A 153 -4.91 9.73 5.82
C ASN A 153 -3.82 10.49 5.02
N GLU A 154 -4.24 11.27 4.02
CA GLU A 154 -3.33 12.15 3.25
C GLU A 154 -2.45 13.04 4.13
N ASN A 155 -3.03 13.63 5.18
CA ASN A 155 -2.33 14.57 6.07
C ASN A 155 -1.18 13.92 6.86
N GLU A 156 -1.24 12.61 7.02
CA GLU A 156 -0.24 11.81 7.74
C GLU A 156 0.83 11.28 6.79
N LEU A 157 0.59 11.33 5.48
CA LEU A 157 1.54 10.88 4.48
C LEU A 157 2.69 11.89 4.39
N VAL A 158 3.89 11.42 4.74
CA VAL A 158 5.13 12.14 4.46
C VAL A 158 5.58 11.77 3.06
N GLN A 159 5.64 12.74 2.16
CA GLN A 159 6.12 12.51 0.80
C GLN A 159 7.63 12.21 0.81
N GLY A 160 8.15 11.64 -0.28
CA GLY A 160 9.57 11.26 -0.39
C GLY A 160 10.56 12.43 -0.33
N ASP A 161 10.08 13.67 -0.32
CA ASP A 161 10.86 14.91 -0.11
C ASP A 161 10.76 15.46 1.33
N GLY A 162 10.08 14.74 2.23
CA GLY A 162 9.88 15.14 3.62
C GLY A 162 8.71 16.10 3.85
N SER A 163 8.01 16.54 2.79
CA SER A 163 6.85 17.41 2.93
C SER A 163 5.63 16.66 3.46
N ARG A 164 4.78 17.36 4.22
CA ARG A 164 3.47 16.90 4.68
C ARG A 164 2.39 17.72 4.01
N VAL A 165 1.25 17.08 3.72
CA VAL A 165 0.07 17.81 3.25
C VAL A 165 -0.59 18.47 4.45
N GLU A 166 -0.53 19.80 4.53
CA GLU A 166 -1.34 20.56 5.49
C GLU A 166 -2.82 20.47 5.11
N SER A 167 -3.65 19.94 6.01
CA SER A 167 -5.09 20.04 5.89
C SER A 167 -5.67 20.42 7.24
N SER A 168 -6.53 21.44 7.21
CA SER A 168 -7.07 22.15 8.37
C SER A 168 -8.35 21.54 8.95
N LEU A 169 -8.85 20.42 8.38
CA LEU A 169 -10.10 19.78 8.80
C LEU A 169 -9.90 18.34 9.26
N VAL A 170 -10.26 18.08 10.51
CA VAL A 170 -10.24 16.74 11.13
C VAL A 170 -11.49 15.96 10.71
N ASP A 171 -11.35 15.04 9.77
CA ASP A 171 -12.42 14.10 9.41
C ASP A 171 -12.44 12.90 10.39
N ARG A 172 -13.35 12.97 11.38
CA ARG A 172 -13.54 11.90 12.37
C ARG A 172 -13.95 10.56 11.75
N ALA A 173 -14.71 10.56 10.66
CA ALA A 173 -15.11 9.31 10.02
C ALA A 173 -13.92 8.65 9.31
N SER A 174 -13.06 9.47 8.70
CA SER A 174 -11.82 9.01 8.09
C SER A 174 -10.88 8.41 9.15
N GLN A 175 -10.71 9.09 10.28
CA GLN A 175 -9.93 8.58 11.41
C GLN A 175 -10.44 7.24 11.95
N LEU A 176 -11.77 7.10 12.10
CA LEU A 176 -12.37 5.84 12.53
C LEU A 176 -12.14 4.71 11.53
N PHE A 177 -12.28 5.00 10.24
CA PHE A 177 -12.02 4.03 9.18
C PHE A 177 -10.56 3.59 9.19
N VAL A 178 -9.62 4.53 9.17
CA VAL A 178 -8.18 4.27 9.22
C VAL A 178 -7.78 3.46 10.45
N LYS A 179 -8.27 3.86 11.62
CA LYS A 179 -7.98 3.16 12.88
C LYS A 179 -8.50 1.73 12.84
N ALA A 180 -9.78 1.55 12.50
CA ALA A 180 -10.39 0.23 12.46
C ALA A 180 -9.74 -0.68 11.40
N PHE A 181 -9.38 -0.13 10.23
CA PHE A 181 -8.71 -0.89 9.18
C PHE A 181 -7.34 -1.37 9.65
N THR A 182 -6.55 -0.48 10.27
CA THR A 182 -5.22 -0.81 10.82
C THR A 182 -5.33 -1.86 11.92
N GLU A 183 -6.22 -1.69 12.90
CA GLU A 183 -6.42 -2.64 14.00
C GLU A 183 -6.90 -4.02 13.51
N LYS A 184 -7.68 -4.06 12.43
CA LYS A 184 -8.25 -5.29 11.87
C LYS A 184 -7.43 -5.89 10.74
N TYR A 185 -6.36 -5.22 10.30
CA TYR A 185 -5.50 -5.68 9.22
C TYR A 185 -4.97 -7.11 9.43
N PRO A 186 -4.53 -7.53 10.64
CA PRO A 186 -4.02 -8.89 10.87
C PRO A 186 -5.08 -9.99 10.65
N GLU A 187 -6.32 -9.69 11.03
CA GLU A 187 -7.45 -10.61 10.82
C GLU A 187 -7.87 -10.60 9.34
N LEU A 188 -7.84 -9.42 8.70
CA LEU A 188 -8.16 -9.24 7.28
C LEU A 188 -7.16 -9.99 6.38
N ALA A 189 -5.86 -9.84 6.63
CA ALA A 189 -4.77 -10.47 5.88
C ALA A 189 -4.83 -12.00 5.91
N ARG A 190 -5.29 -12.59 7.01
CA ARG A 190 -5.50 -14.04 7.12
C ARG A 190 -6.70 -14.57 6.34
N ARG A 191 -7.67 -13.71 6.03
CA ARG A 191 -8.93 -14.09 5.34
C ARG A 191 -9.03 -13.60 3.91
N SER A 192 -8.17 -12.67 3.51
CA SER A 192 -8.17 -12.06 2.17
C SER A 192 -6.74 -12.08 1.62
N PRO A 193 -6.47 -12.93 0.61
CA PRO A 193 -5.12 -13.13 0.08
C PRO A 193 -4.39 -11.84 -0.29
N VAL A 194 -5.06 -10.89 -0.96
CA VAL A 194 -4.44 -9.63 -1.40
C VAL A 194 -3.84 -8.81 -0.26
N PHE A 195 -4.48 -8.77 0.92
CA PHE A 195 -3.97 -8.00 2.06
C PHE A 195 -2.83 -8.74 2.77
N GLY A 196 -2.86 -10.08 2.79
CA GLY A 196 -1.72 -10.89 3.21
C GLY A 196 -0.52 -10.74 2.28
N GLN A 197 -0.76 -10.72 0.96
CA GLN A 197 0.25 -10.47 -0.05
C GLN A 197 0.83 -9.06 0.11
N LEU A 198 0.01 -8.01 0.27
CA LEU A 198 0.49 -6.64 0.49
C LEU A 198 1.42 -6.55 1.71
N ARG A 199 1.09 -7.21 2.83
CA ARG A 199 1.99 -7.29 4.00
C ARG A 199 3.31 -7.94 3.61
N ASN A 200 3.26 -9.09 2.95
CA ASN A 200 4.45 -9.79 2.49
C ASN A 200 5.31 -8.93 1.54
N LEU A 201 4.70 -8.14 0.65
CA LEU A 201 5.43 -7.22 -0.23
C LEU A 201 6.16 -6.13 0.55
N ILE A 202 5.54 -5.58 1.58
CA ILE A 202 6.16 -4.61 2.49
C ILE A 202 7.35 -5.24 3.21
N ASP A 203 7.15 -6.41 3.81
CA ASP A 203 8.18 -7.16 4.55
C ASP A 203 9.39 -7.48 3.65
N LEU A 204 9.14 -7.99 2.44
CA LEU A 204 10.17 -8.26 1.45
C LEU A 204 10.93 -7.00 1.03
N SER A 205 10.23 -5.86 0.91
CA SER A 205 10.86 -4.59 0.54
C SER A 205 11.78 -4.07 1.64
N ILE A 206 11.36 -4.19 2.91
CA ILE A 206 12.18 -3.83 4.08
C ILE A 206 13.40 -4.75 4.16
N ALA A 207 13.22 -6.05 4.00
CA ALA A 207 14.32 -7.01 3.99
C ALA A 207 15.32 -6.74 2.86
N ALA A 208 14.85 -6.49 1.63
CA ALA A 208 15.72 -6.15 0.50
C ALA A 208 16.50 -4.84 0.73
N ALA A 209 15.84 -3.83 1.31
CA ALA A 209 16.51 -2.58 1.68
C ALA A 209 17.58 -2.80 2.76
N TYR A 210 17.30 -3.66 3.75
CA TYR A 210 18.26 -3.99 4.81
C TYR A 210 19.49 -4.74 4.27
N ILE A 211 19.27 -5.75 3.41
CA ILE A 211 20.35 -6.49 2.73
C ILE A 211 21.27 -5.53 1.97
N HIS A 212 20.69 -4.54 1.28
CA HIS A 212 21.41 -3.51 0.55
C HIS A 212 22.17 -2.55 1.49
N GLU A 213 21.53 -2.03 2.54
CA GLU A 213 22.16 -1.13 3.51
C GLU A 213 23.35 -1.77 4.23
N GLN A 214 23.27 -3.08 4.53
CA GLN A 214 24.34 -3.81 5.20
C GLN A 214 25.44 -4.33 4.25
N ASP A 215 25.34 -4.07 2.94
CA ASP A 215 26.22 -4.61 1.90
C ASP A 215 26.38 -6.15 1.98
N TRP A 216 25.28 -6.87 2.25
CA TRP A 216 25.34 -8.33 2.34
C TRP A 216 25.67 -8.98 1.00
N PHE A 217 25.29 -8.34 -0.11
CA PHE A 217 25.70 -8.77 -1.45
C PHE A 217 27.23 -8.76 -1.60
N GLY A 218 27.89 -7.66 -1.24
CA GLY A 218 29.34 -7.53 -1.30
C GLY A 218 30.06 -8.47 -0.33
N LYS A 219 29.59 -8.53 0.92
CA LYS A 219 30.14 -9.42 1.96
C LYS A 219 30.05 -10.90 1.59
N ALA A 220 28.95 -11.32 0.95
CA ALA A 220 28.78 -12.69 0.47
C ALA A 220 29.42 -12.94 -0.90
N GLY A 221 29.91 -11.91 -1.59
CA GLY A 221 30.38 -12.00 -2.97
C GLY A 221 29.27 -12.38 -3.98
N TRP A 222 28.00 -12.21 -3.62
CA TRP A 222 26.86 -12.62 -4.44
C TRP A 222 26.44 -11.50 -5.39
N LYS A 223 26.62 -11.74 -6.70
CA LYS A 223 26.34 -10.76 -7.76
C LYS A 223 24.88 -10.74 -8.23
N MET A 224 24.02 -11.60 -7.68
CA MET A 224 22.62 -11.75 -8.08
C MET A 224 22.43 -12.05 -9.58
N SER A 225 23.41 -12.66 -10.27
CA SER A 225 23.44 -12.70 -11.76
C SER A 225 22.17 -13.25 -12.42
N VAL A 226 21.57 -14.32 -11.87
CA VAL A 226 20.32 -14.89 -12.41
C VAL A 226 19.11 -14.04 -12.01
N PHE A 227 19.00 -13.67 -10.73
CA PHE A 227 17.84 -12.91 -10.25
C PHE A 227 17.83 -11.46 -10.73
N ALA A 228 18.97 -10.87 -11.10
CA ALA A 228 19.05 -9.52 -11.63
C ALA A 228 18.69 -9.43 -13.13
N ASP A 229 18.73 -10.55 -13.86
CA ASP A 229 18.49 -10.58 -15.31
C ASP A 229 17.06 -11.04 -15.61
N GLU A 230 16.24 -10.16 -16.18
CA GLU A 230 14.87 -10.46 -16.62
C GLU A 230 14.81 -11.56 -17.69
N LYS A 231 15.88 -11.74 -18.48
CA LYS A 231 15.93 -12.85 -19.45
C LYS A 231 16.22 -14.19 -18.80
N ALA A 232 17.05 -14.20 -17.76
CA ALA A 232 17.41 -15.42 -17.04
C ALA A 232 16.28 -15.85 -16.08
N TYR A 233 15.64 -14.89 -15.41
CA TYR A 233 14.49 -15.13 -14.56
C TYR A 233 13.42 -14.04 -14.78
N PRO A 234 12.40 -14.30 -15.60
CA PRO A 234 11.38 -13.30 -15.90
C PRO A 234 10.37 -13.13 -14.76
N VAL A 235 10.14 -11.88 -14.34
CA VAL A 235 9.08 -11.51 -13.39
C VAL A 235 8.10 -10.49 -13.97
N GLU A 236 8.40 -9.91 -15.13
CA GLU A 236 7.51 -9.02 -15.88
C GLU A 236 6.49 -9.79 -16.74
N SER A 237 5.78 -10.73 -16.11
CA SER A 237 4.83 -11.64 -16.78
C SER A 237 3.39 -11.15 -16.81
N TYR A 238 3.08 -10.02 -16.16
CA TYR A 238 1.72 -9.49 -16.01
C TYR A 238 1.44 -8.33 -16.97
N THR A 239 0.15 -8.14 -17.27
CA THR A 239 -0.31 -6.95 -17.99
C THR A 239 -0.26 -5.75 -17.05
N ALA A 240 0.40 -4.67 -17.48
CA ALA A 240 0.49 -3.47 -16.67
C ALA A 240 -0.90 -2.87 -16.40
N PRO A 241 -1.31 -2.68 -15.13
CA PRO A 241 -2.55 -1.98 -14.82
C PRO A 241 -2.35 -0.50 -15.13
N THR A 242 -3.03 0.00 -16.15
CA THR A 242 -2.95 1.41 -16.57
C THR A 242 -4.19 2.19 -16.17
N GLN A 243 -5.35 1.51 -16.13
CA GLN A 243 -6.64 2.10 -15.84
C GLN A 243 -7.52 1.13 -15.05
N VAL A 244 -8.40 1.66 -14.21
CA VAL A 244 -9.43 0.89 -13.49
C VAL A 244 -10.78 1.57 -13.57
N GLU A 245 -11.85 0.80 -13.46
CA GLU A 245 -13.20 1.35 -13.40
C GLU A 245 -13.40 2.21 -12.16
N THR A 246 -14.03 3.36 -12.36
CA THR A 246 -14.48 4.21 -11.27
C THR A 246 -15.47 3.45 -10.39
N ALA A 247 -15.16 3.36 -9.11
CA ALA A 247 -16.10 2.92 -8.10
C ALA A 247 -16.71 4.14 -7.40
N VAL A 248 -17.98 4.42 -7.67
CA VAL A 248 -18.74 5.48 -7.00
C VAL A 248 -19.88 4.84 -6.21
N ASN A 249 -19.97 5.16 -4.92
CA ASN A 249 -21.15 4.87 -4.13
C ASN A 249 -21.85 6.17 -3.72
N VAL A 250 -23.02 6.44 -4.31
CA VAL A 250 -23.83 7.59 -3.94
C VAL A 250 -24.72 7.21 -2.77
N ILE A 251 -24.28 7.58 -1.57
CA ILE A 251 -25.08 7.45 -0.36
C ILE A 251 -25.65 8.82 -0.01
N TRP A 252 -26.98 8.92 -0.04
CA TRP A 252 -27.70 10.08 0.45
C TRP A 252 -27.71 10.08 1.98
N LYS A 253 -26.84 10.90 2.59
CA LYS A 253 -26.96 11.29 3.99
C LYS A 253 -27.38 12.76 4.06
N GLY A 254 -28.68 13.00 4.14
CA GLY A 254 -29.24 14.34 3.98
C GLY A 254 -29.20 14.79 2.51
N ASN A 255 -28.76 16.02 2.24
CA ASN A 255 -28.77 16.64 0.90
C ASN A 255 -27.37 16.76 0.25
N ARG A 256 -26.41 15.88 0.60
CA ARG A 256 -25.03 15.96 0.11
C ARG A 256 -24.50 14.63 -0.42
N LEU A 257 -23.84 14.74 -1.57
CA LEU A 257 -23.09 13.68 -2.24
C LEU A 257 -21.74 13.46 -1.55
N MET A 258 -21.32 12.20 -1.42
CA MET A 258 -19.92 11.87 -1.11
C MET A 258 -19.21 11.50 -2.41
N THR A 259 -18.09 12.17 -2.65
CA THR A 259 -17.27 12.07 -3.87
C THR A 259 -16.39 10.83 -3.87
N PRO A 260 -15.82 10.45 -5.03
CA PRO A 260 -14.82 9.40 -5.13
C PRO A 260 -13.67 9.61 -4.14
N ILE A 261 -13.02 8.50 -3.79
CA ILE A 261 -11.95 8.42 -2.80
C ILE A 261 -10.63 8.15 -3.53
N GLY A 262 -9.65 9.03 -3.30
CA GLY A 262 -8.28 8.88 -3.80
C GLY A 262 -7.44 8.05 -2.84
N GLY A 263 -6.18 7.80 -3.20
CA GLY A 263 -5.32 7.01 -2.33
C GLY A 263 -4.37 6.10 -3.07
N GLY A 264 -3.70 5.24 -2.31
CA GLY A 264 -2.71 4.34 -2.87
C GLY A 264 -2.02 3.45 -1.84
N VAL A 265 -0.89 2.92 -2.28
CA VAL A 265 0.11 2.31 -1.40
C VAL A 265 1.36 3.16 -1.44
N ASN A 266 2.01 3.39 -0.30
CA ASN A 266 3.25 4.13 -0.17
C ASN A 266 4.19 3.42 0.80
N ILE A 267 5.21 2.77 0.26
CA ILE A 267 6.23 2.01 0.98
C ILE A 267 7.54 2.76 0.85
N GLN A 268 8.13 3.16 1.97
CA GLN A 268 9.48 3.74 2.05
C GLN A 268 10.36 2.83 2.91
N PRO A 269 10.89 1.72 2.36
CA PRO A 269 11.56 0.68 3.15
C PRO A 269 12.69 1.20 4.06
N THR A 270 13.51 2.12 3.56
CA THR A 270 14.63 2.73 4.31
C THR A 270 14.18 3.51 5.54
N LYS A 271 12.93 3.97 5.60
CA LYS A 271 12.37 4.61 6.79
C LYS A 271 12.19 3.63 7.94
N ALA A 272 11.92 2.34 7.67
CA ALA A 272 11.87 1.32 8.71
C ALA A 272 13.26 1.06 9.31
N LEU A 273 14.33 1.40 8.57
CA LEU A 273 15.72 1.17 8.94
C LEU A 273 16.37 2.39 9.60
N SER A 274 15.67 3.53 9.69
CA SER A 274 16.18 4.71 10.38
C SER A 274 16.38 4.44 11.87
N THR A 275 17.38 5.06 12.48
CA THR A 275 17.74 4.89 13.90
C THR A 275 16.55 4.97 14.87
N ASP A 276 15.58 5.86 14.60
CA ASP A 276 14.41 6.05 15.47
C ASP A 276 13.37 4.91 15.39
N ASN A 277 13.42 4.08 14.35
CA ASN A 277 12.47 3.00 14.08
C ASN A 277 13.05 1.60 14.31
N VAL A 278 14.39 1.49 14.39
CA VAL A 278 15.07 0.22 14.61
C VAL A 278 15.16 -0.08 16.10
N MET A 279 14.70 -1.27 16.47
CA MET A 279 14.79 -1.81 17.82
C MET A 279 16.11 -2.58 18.00
N ALA A 280 16.75 -2.39 19.15
CA ALA A 280 17.89 -3.21 19.54
C ALA A 280 17.45 -4.61 20.00
N ASP A 281 18.34 -5.60 19.84
CA ASP A 281 18.19 -6.93 20.42
C ASP A 281 18.61 -6.94 21.90
N ASP A 282 17.90 -6.18 22.75
CA ASP A 282 18.28 -5.96 24.16
C ASP A 282 18.47 -7.27 24.98
N ASN A 283 17.76 -8.33 24.58
CA ASN A 283 17.82 -9.64 25.24
C ASN A 283 18.81 -10.62 24.57
N GLY A 284 19.48 -10.20 23.48
CA GLY A 284 20.40 -11.04 22.70
C GLY A 284 19.74 -12.25 22.03
N GLN A 285 18.42 -12.27 21.90
CA GLN A 285 17.67 -13.44 21.41
C GLN A 285 17.92 -13.65 19.91
N LEU A 286 17.97 -12.56 19.16
CA LEU A 286 18.18 -12.60 17.72
C LEU A 286 19.62 -13.02 17.40
N GLY A 287 20.60 -12.50 18.14
CA GLY A 287 21.99 -12.94 18.06
C GLY A 287 22.17 -14.41 18.45
N GLN A 288 21.49 -14.89 19.50
CA GLN A 288 21.53 -16.31 19.89
C GLN A 288 20.91 -17.21 18.82
N LEU A 289 19.78 -16.81 18.24
CA LEU A 289 19.12 -17.57 17.17
C LEU A 289 20.05 -17.72 15.97
N GLN A 290 20.65 -16.62 15.51
CA GLN A 290 21.58 -16.61 14.39
C GLN A 290 22.83 -17.46 14.65
N ASN A 291 23.43 -17.36 15.84
CA ASN A 291 24.56 -18.21 16.24
C ASN A 291 24.20 -19.71 16.36
N GLY A 292 22.92 -20.02 16.58
CA GLY A 292 22.39 -21.39 16.64
C GLY A 292 22.17 -22.03 15.27
N ILE A 293 22.23 -21.28 14.17
CA ILE A 293 22.03 -21.81 12.82
C ILE A 293 23.28 -22.63 12.40
N ASP A 294 23.10 -23.93 12.21
CA ASP A 294 24.16 -24.81 11.69
C ASP A 294 23.96 -25.08 10.20
N ILE A 295 24.76 -24.40 9.37
CA ILE A 295 24.81 -24.57 7.92
C ILE A 295 25.93 -25.50 7.45
N LYS A 296 26.71 -26.12 8.36
CA LYS A 296 27.90 -26.92 8.00
C LYS A 296 27.55 -28.23 7.29
N ALA A 297 26.32 -28.72 7.48
CA ALA A 297 25.83 -29.95 6.88
C ALA A 297 25.15 -29.74 5.52
N LEU A 298 25.09 -28.51 4.99
CA LEU A 298 24.51 -28.26 3.68
C LEU A 298 25.40 -28.84 2.58
N GLN A 299 24.78 -29.57 1.65
CA GLN A 299 25.45 -30.04 0.45
C GLN A 299 25.77 -28.88 -0.49
N ASP A 300 26.72 -29.10 -1.40
CA ASP A 300 27.01 -28.13 -2.45
C ASP A 300 25.75 -27.86 -3.29
N GLY A 301 25.41 -26.59 -3.48
CA GLY A 301 24.18 -26.17 -4.15
C GLY A 301 22.88 -26.39 -3.36
N GLN A 302 22.93 -26.85 -2.11
CA GLN A 302 21.74 -26.98 -1.27
C GLN A 302 21.37 -25.63 -0.64
N TRP A 303 20.14 -25.20 -0.90
CA TRP A 303 19.57 -24.02 -0.28
C TRP A 303 18.90 -24.42 1.03
N TRP A 304 18.99 -23.54 2.02
CA TRP A 304 18.32 -23.71 3.30
C TRP A 304 17.36 -22.54 3.52
N TRP A 305 16.15 -22.89 3.91
CA TRP A 305 15.12 -21.99 4.45
C TRP A 305 14.46 -22.75 5.61
N ASP A 306 14.12 -22.07 6.69
CA ASP A 306 13.31 -22.66 7.77
C ASP A 306 11.80 -22.65 7.45
#